data_AF-G0QRD3-F1
#
_entry.id   AF-G0QRD3-F1
#
_cell.length_a   1.000
_cell.length_b   1.000
_cell.length_c   1.000
_cell.angle_alpha   90.00
_cell.angle_beta   90.00
_cell.angle_gamma   90.00
#
_symmetry.space_group_name_H-M   'P 1'
#
loop_
_entity.id
_entity.type
_entity.pdbx_description
1 polymer ?
#
loop_
_entity_poly.entity_id
_entity_poly.type
_entity_poly.pdbx_seq_one_letter_code
_entity_poly.pdbx_strand_id
1 'polypeptide(L)'
;EGSMDLSHLQRHSNSYQPNEGFMLRWDWIGCIPINFQKMQINFGIFRKGDNFYTYRDTGNFPTEQESYRSNKCIFMQKEIMRDFQPFPDTVLYCEFWGFSQEILGINGKPQVFGWTLHEIFDYNGQLLPGKYRLPFYSKEYDPNLLFQDGLPYLSNSALFIRVCLPLDPYLDVDSAVLLQNEYKIPPCHLRQKKVINLMENKLNIEKVCFFYSILVNTNGSDDLIGWIIPPIFKISGNDKIVVNSGIHTINLYKKPAQKPPFLEKKEKTDIKITYEINFQGGDKIEANQNRLQTNIVTQQISEDQNIDDKIQIKLKDTNEEQFLNDQKKLVIEFYELTKYSTVKNDLEYKIEIFKDNEILTDENNHKCIEQNEIQVIEKQPLVWKLDSRLLIQICYQGEIISDDQGEKISFSGNIVNNVKDQLEFNEQYNIQLDVQKLKNDQSKKPDQYFLVVILYLEDISKPFLWYYFNIFENMNLKQGLFKQQMFQKNFIIQDPNLIPKSDSFIEFSIKLGIDDE
;
A
#
# COMPACT_ATOMS: atom_id res chain seq x y z
N GLU A 1 -77.92 5.21 -2.85
CA GLU A 1 -76.53 4.88 -3.22
C GLU A 1 -76.05 5.89 -4.24
N GLY A 2 -75.34 6.93 -3.80
CA GLY A 2 -74.83 7.98 -4.67
C GLY A 2 -73.40 7.66 -5.08
N SER A 3 -73.21 7.23 -6.32
CA SER A 3 -71.91 7.13 -6.96
C SER A 3 -71.30 8.53 -7.04
N MET A 4 -70.30 8.83 -6.20
CA MET A 4 -69.46 10.01 -6.40
C MET A 4 -68.75 9.84 -7.73
N ASP A 5 -69.14 10.66 -8.70
CA ASP A 5 -68.48 10.76 -9.99
C ASP A 5 -67.06 11.27 -9.74
N LEU A 6 -66.03 10.41 -9.82
CA LEU A 6 -64.63 10.80 -9.66
C LEU A 6 -64.02 11.27 -11.00
N SER A 7 -64.83 11.50 -12.05
CA SER A 7 -64.34 11.91 -13.37
C SER A 7 -63.67 13.28 -13.38
N HIS A 8 -63.98 14.17 -12.43
CA HIS A 8 -63.30 15.46 -12.25
C HIS A 8 -61.92 15.34 -11.56
N LEU A 9 -61.56 14.15 -11.06
CA LEU A 9 -60.18 13.79 -10.71
C LEU A 9 -59.43 13.18 -11.90
N GLN A 10 -59.96 13.26 -13.13
CA GLN A 10 -59.13 13.13 -14.33
C GLN A 10 -58.07 14.22 -14.25
N ARG A 11 -56.91 13.84 -13.69
CA ARG A 11 -55.70 14.64 -13.63
C ARG A 11 -55.55 15.24 -15.01
N HIS A 12 -55.70 16.57 -15.12
CA HIS A 12 -55.10 17.26 -16.24
C HIS A 12 -53.65 16.83 -16.20
N SER A 13 -53.28 15.97 -17.14
CA SER A 13 -51.94 15.46 -17.28
C SER A 13 -51.14 16.66 -17.74
N ASN A 14 -50.70 17.47 -16.79
CA ASN A 14 -49.75 18.53 -17.02
C ASN A 14 -48.51 17.80 -17.54
N SER A 15 -48.39 17.80 -18.87
CA SER A 15 -47.25 17.25 -19.56
C SER A 15 -46.03 17.99 -19.02
N TYR A 16 -44.97 17.26 -18.70
CA TYR A 16 -43.73 17.84 -18.24
C TYR A 16 -43.26 18.95 -19.21
N GLN A 17 -42.99 20.14 -18.68
CA GLN A 17 -42.41 21.24 -19.42
C GLN A 17 -41.00 21.53 -18.89
N PRO A 18 -39.94 21.45 -19.73
CA PRO A 18 -38.55 21.66 -19.28
C PRO A 18 -38.33 22.97 -18.50
N ASN A 19 -38.98 24.04 -18.95
CA ASN A 19 -38.91 25.39 -18.39
C ASN A 19 -39.58 25.51 -17.00
N GLU A 20 -40.63 24.72 -16.72
CA GLU A 20 -41.19 24.61 -15.36
C GLU A 20 -40.36 23.65 -14.50
N GLY A 21 -39.86 22.59 -15.12
CA GLY A 21 -39.03 21.58 -14.50
C GLY A 21 -39.81 20.56 -13.68
N PHE A 22 -39.09 19.87 -12.81
CA PHE A 22 -39.67 18.99 -11.80
C PHE A 22 -39.07 19.34 -10.45
N MET A 23 -39.64 18.79 -9.38
CA MET A 23 -39.19 19.03 -8.02
C MET A 23 -38.80 17.70 -7.36
N LEU A 24 -37.64 17.72 -6.72
CA LEU A 24 -37.17 16.69 -5.80
C LEU A 24 -37.50 17.12 -4.38
N ARG A 25 -38.08 16.22 -3.60
CA ARG A 25 -38.21 16.41 -2.14
C ARG A 25 -37.42 15.33 -1.43
N TRP A 26 -36.43 15.77 -0.68
CA TRP A 26 -35.60 14.91 0.17
C TRP A 26 -36.33 14.76 1.51
N ASP A 27 -36.92 13.60 1.76
CA ASP A 27 -37.72 13.41 2.97
C ASP A 27 -36.81 12.96 4.13
N TRP A 28 -36.31 11.71 4.08
CA TRP A 28 -35.36 11.20 5.07
C TRP A 28 -34.48 10.06 4.51
N ILE A 29 -33.42 9.73 5.24
CA ILE A 29 -32.63 8.49 5.08
C ILE A 29 -32.83 7.64 6.34
N GLY A 30 -33.13 6.35 6.16
CA GLY A 30 -33.29 5.39 7.27
C GLY A 30 -32.14 4.41 7.38
N CYS A 31 -32.08 3.70 8.51
CA CYS A 31 -31.13 2.62 8.80
C CYS A 31 -29.64 3.00 8.61
N ILE A 32 -29.26 4.22 8.98
CA ILE A 32 -27.90 4.76 8.89
C ILE A 32 -27.03 4.16 10.02
N PRO A 33 -25.75 3.83 9.80
CA PRO A 33 -24.87 3.41 10.89
C PRO A 33 -24.76 4.45 12.02
N ILE A 34 -24.74 3.98 13.27
CA ILE A 34 -24.77 4.84 14.49
C ILE A 34 -23.58 5.79 14.63
N ASN A 35 -22.47 5.51 13.96
CA ASN A 35 -21.26 6.31 14.02
C ASN A 35 -21.37 7.63 13.24
N PHE A 36 -22.36 7.78 12.37
CA PHE A 36 -22.63 9.03 11.66
C PHE A 36 -23.57 9.92 12.47
N GLN A 37 -23.13 11.17 12.71
CA GLN A 37 -23.89 12.19 13.44
C GLN A 37 -24.58 13.19 12.54
N LYS A 38 -24.05 13.39 11.32
CA LYS A 38 -24.66 14.23 10.29
C LYS A 38 -24.58 13.52 8.95
N MET A 39 -25.51 13.87 8.08
CA MET A 39 -25.57 13.40 6.70
C MET A 39 -25.75 14.57 5.75
N GLN A 40 -25.23 14.38 4.55
CA GLN A 40 -25.40 15.25 3.39
C GLN A 40 -25.69 14.39 2.17
N ILE A 41 -26.52 14.90 1.25
CA ILE A 41 -26.78 14.27 -0.04
C ILE A 41 -26.12 15.14 -1.10
N ASN A 42 -25.14 14.58 -1.80
CA ASN A 42 -24.57 15.20 -2.99
C ASN A 42 -25.26 14.55 -4.20
N PHE A 43 -25.70 15.31 -5.19
CA PHE A 43 -26.46 14.76 -6.30
C PHE A 43 -26.24 15.49 -7.63
N GLY A 44 -26.68 14.86 -8.71
CA GLY A 44 -26.69 15.41 -10.06
C GLY A 44 -27.60 14.62 -11.00
N ILE A 45 -27.89 15.19 -12.16
CA ILE A 45 -28.68 14.56 -13.22
C ILE A 45 -27.79 14.26 -14.42
N PHE A 46 -27.84 13.03 -14.91
CA PHE A 46 -26.98 12.49 -15.97
C PHE A 46 -27.79 11.66 -16.95
N ARG A 47 -27.18 11.28 -18.07
CA ARG A 47 -27.70 10.19 -18.91
C ARG A 47 -27.04 8.87 -18.52
N LYS A 48 -27.74 7.76 -18.74
CA LYS A 48 -27.18 6.41 -18.56
C LYS A 48 -25.94 6.26 -19.43
N GLY A 49 -24.84 5.79 -18.83
CA GLY A 49 -23.55 5.62 -19.50
C GLY A 49 -22.61 6.82 -19.37
N ASP A 50 -23.06 7.96 -18.86
CA ASP A 50 -22.18 9.08 -18.52
C ASP A 50 -21.29 8.75 -17.31
N ASN A 51 -20.22 9.52 -17.14
CA ASN A 51 -19.48 9.55 -15.88
C ASN A 51 -20.28 10.36 -14.84
N PHE A 52 -20.53 9.76 -13.68
CA PHE A 52 -21.31 10.39 -12.62
C PHE A 52 -20.43 11.27 -11.73
N TYR A 53 -20.73 12.58 -11.66
CA TYR A 53 -20.05 13.52 -10.76
C TYR A 53 -21.05 14.50 -10.13
N THR A 54 -21.27 14.42 -8.82
CA THR A 54 -22.26 15.28 -8.15
C THR A 54 -21.88 16.76 -8.23
N TYR A 55 -22.84 17.64 -8.53
CA TYR A 55 -22.61 19.09 -8.67
C TYR A 55 -23.57 19.94 -7.82
N ARG A 56 -24.49 19.30 -7.08
CA ARG A 56 -25.32 19.93 -6.05
C ARG A 56 -25.20 19.16 -4.76
N ASP A 57 -25.50 19.81 -3.67
CA ASP A 57 -25.58 19.18 -2.37
C ASP A 57 -26.72 19.75 -1.54
N THR A 58 -27.15 18.98 -0.55
CA THR A 58 -27.99 19.46 0.53
C THR A 58 -27.12 20.09 1.63
N GLY A 59 -27.75 20.75 2.61
CA GLY A 59 -27.05 21.08 3.86
C GLY A 59 -26.60 19.82 4.64
N ASN A 60 -25.89 20.05 5.74
CA ASN A 60 -25.55 19.01 6.71
C ASN A 60 -26.69 18.87 7.73
N PHE A 61 -27.36 17.73 7.72
CA PHE A 61 -28.49 17.45 8.60
C PHE A 61 -28.08 16.50 9.73
N PRO A 62 -28.49 16.76 10.98
CA PRO A 62 -28.20 15.86 12.09
C PRO A 62 -28.94 14.53 11.91
N THR A 63 -28.34 13.47 12.44
CA THR A 63 -28.98 12.17 12.54
C THR A 63 -29.65 12.01 13.91
N GLU A 64 -30.79 11.33 13.95
CA GLU A 64 -31.49 10.94 15.16
C GLU A 64 -31.43 9.42 15.33
N GLN A 65 -31.45 8.94 16.57
CA GLN A 65 -31.50 7.51 16.82
C GLN A 65 -32.82 6.92 16.29
N GLU A 66 -32.72 5.91 15.43
CA GLU A 66 -33.88 5.16 14.90
C GLU A 66 -34.06 3.83 15.64
N SER A 67 -32.94 3.16 15.94
CA SER A 67 -32.89 1.92 16.71
C SER A 67 -31.62 1.87 17.56
N TYR A 68 -31.41 0.77 18.30
CA TYR A 68 -30.15 0.53 19.02
C TYR A 68 -28.94 0.30 18.11
N ARG A 69 -29.15 0.07 16.80
CA ARG A 69 -28.11 -0.19 15.78
C ARG A 69 -28.12 0.79 14.62
N SER A 70 -29.07 1.70 14.56
CA SER A 70 -29.21 2.62 13.44
C SER A 70 -29.70 3.99 13.84
N ASN A 71 -29.30 4.97 13.04
CA ASN A 71 -29.82 6.32 13.02
C ASN A 71 -30.70 6.53 11.78
N LYS A 72 -31.48 7.61 11.80
CA LYS A 72 -32.18 8.19 10.65
C LYS A 72 -31.77 9.64 10.49
N CYS A 73 -31.90 10.21 9.29
CA CYS A 73 -31.64 11.62 9.06
C CYS A 73 -32.80 12.24 8.30
N ILE A 74 -33.41 13.29 8.84
CA ILE A 74 -34.60 13.95 8.28
C ILE A 74 -34.14 15.24 7.59
N PHE A 75 -34.45 15.38 6.30
CA PHE A 75 -34.04 16.53 5.48
C PHE A 75 -35.19 17.52 5.29
N MET A 76 -36.35 17.03 4.84
CA MET A 76 -37.53 17.82 4.47
C MET A 76 -37.22 19.00 3.53
N GLN A 77 -36.20 18.86 2.68
CA GLN A 77 -35.74 19.89 1.74
C GLN A 77 -36.41 19.70 0.36
N LYS A 78 -36.69 20.81 -0.32
CA LYS A 78 -37.22 20.83 -1.69
C LYS A 78 -36.18 21.41 -2.64
N GLU A 79 -36.05 20.82 -3.82
CA GLU A 79 -35.16 21.28 -4.89
C GLU A 79 -35.89 21.28 -6.22
N ILE A 80 -35.90 22.42 -6.91
CA ILE A 80 -36.53 22.56 -8.23
C ILE A 80 -35.47 22.42 -9.31
N MET A 81 -35.72 21.51 -10.26
CA MET A 81 -34.84 21.14 -11.35
C MET A 81 -35.47 21.60 -12.68
N ARG A 82 -34.97 22.72 -13.22
CA ARG A 82 -35.44 23.31 -14.49
C ARG A 82 -34.45 23.06 -15.62
N ASP A 83 -34.93 23.26 -16.84
CA ASP A 83 -34.16 23.24 -18.08
C ASP A 83 -33.56 21.86 -18.42
N PHE A 84 -34.19 20.80 -17.91
CA PHE A 84 -33.87 19.42 -18.27
C PHE A 84 -34.76 18.94 -19.41
N GLN A 85 -34.13 18.39 -20.44
CA GLN A 85 -34.85 17.75 -21.52
C GLN A 85 -35.31 16.35 -21.09
N PRO A 86 -36.52 15.92 -21.44
CA PRO A 86 -37.11 14.67 -20.94
C PRO A 86 -36.60 13.44 -21.69
N PHE A 87 -35.31 13.14 -21.58
CA PHE A 87 -34.75 11.95 -22.21
C PHE A 87 -35.01 10.69 -21.36
N PRO A 88 -35.42 9.57 -21.97
CA PRO A 88 -35.66 8.28 -21.26
C PRO A 88 -34.46 7.70 -20.49
N ASP A 89 -33.26 8.14 -20.83
CA ASP A 89 -32.01 7.75 -20.20
C ASP A 89 -31.59 8.72 -19.09
N THR A 90 -32.40 9.72 -18.76
CA THR A 90 -32.08 10.68 -17.70
C THR A 90 -32.25 10.06 -16.32
N VAL A 91 -31.19 10.13 -15.52
CA VAL A 91 -31.11 9.53 -14.19
C VAL A 91 -30.63 10.56 -13.17
N LEU A 92 -31.23 10.52 -11.99
CA LEU A 92 -30.74 11.20 -10.80
C LEU A 92 -29.73 10.28 -10.10
N TYR A 93 -28.50 10.75 -9.95
CA TYR A 93 -27.45 10.10 -9.17
C TYR A 93 -27.26 10.84 -7.85
N CYS A 94 -27.23 10.10 -6.75
CA CYS A 94 -27.04 10.66 -5.41
C CYS A 94 -25.94 9.89 -4.67
N GLU A 95 -25.04 10.64 -4.04
CA GLU A 95 -24.06 10.17 -3.06
C GLU A 95 -24.45 10.61 -1.66
N PHE A 96 -24.25 9.71 -0.70
CA PHE A 96 -24.57 9.94 0.70
C PHE A 96 -23.29 10.14 1.48
N TRP A 97 -23.08 11.35 1.96
CA TRP A 97 -21.90 11.71 2.74
C TRP A 97 -22.25 11.69 4.23
N GLY A 98 -21.50 10.90 4.99
CA GLY A 98 -21.64 10.77 6.42
C GLY A 98 -20.49 11.42 7.17
N PHE A 99 -20.83 12.14 8.25
CA PHE A 99 -19.88 12.82 9.12
C PHE A 99 -19.87 12.10 10.47
N SER A 100 -18.73 11.49 10.81
CA SER A 100 -18.60 10.75 12.08
C SER A 100 -18.40 11.69 13.25
N GLN A 101 -18.71 11.20 14.46
CA GLN A 101 -18.43 11.92 15.70
C GLN A 101 -16.95 12.33 15.78
N GLU A 102 -16.70 13.56 16.24
CA GLU A 102 -15.35 14.01 16.57
C GLU A 102 -14.84 13.16 17.73
N ILE A 103 -13.83 12.34 17.46
CA ILE A 103 -13.12 11.61 18.50
C ILE A 103 -11.96 12.52 18.90
N LEU A 104 -11.93 12.97 20.16
CA LEU A 104 -10.84 13.76 20.74
C LEU A 104 -10.61 15.13 20.07
N GLY A 105 -11.67 15.79 19.58
CA GLY A 105 -11.57 17.11 18.94
C GLY A 105 -10.95 17.09 17.54
N ILE A 106 -10.72 15.90 16.96
CA ILE A 106 -10.38 15.76 15.56
C ILE A 106 -11.68 15.58 14.79
N ASN A 107 -12.00 16.55 13.93
CA ASN A 107 -13.17 16.48 13.08
C ASN A 107 -13.08 15.24 12.19
N GLY A 108 -14.05 14.33 12.33
CA GLY A 108 -14.14 13.17 11.47
C GLY A 108 -14.20 13.61 10.01
N LYS A 109 -13.28 13.10 9.17
CA LYS A 109 -13.30 13.41 7.75
C LYS A 109 -14.63 12.91 7.15
N PRO A 110 -15.32 13.74 6.35
CA PRO A 110 -16.53 13.31 5.68
C PRO A 110 -16.21 12.14 4.75
N GLN A 111 -17.07 11.13 4.73
CA GLN A 111 -16.89 9.95 3.89
C GLN A 111 -18.17 9.60 3.14
N VAL A 112 -18.02 9.18 1.89
CA VAL A 112 -19.11 8.59 1.10
C VAL A 112 -19.50 7.26 1.74
N PHE A 113 -20.71 7.21 2.28
CA PHE A 113 -21.34 6.01 2.84
C PHE A 113 -21.83 5.08 1.75
N GLY A 114 -22.40 5.63 0.68
CA GLY A 114 -22.88 4.88 -0.48
C GLY A 114 -23.50 5.80 -1.51
N TRP A 115 -24.05 5.22 -2.57
CA TRP A 115 -24.74 5.95 -3.63
C TRP A 115 -26.04 5.26 -4.03
N THR A 116 -26.90 5.97 -4.77
CA THR A 116 -28.10 5.42 -5.41
C THR A 116 -28.42 6.14 -6.73
N LEU A 117 -29.30 5.55 -7.53
CA LEU A 117 -29.73 6.06 -8.84
C LEU A 117 -31.26 6.01 -8.95
N HIS A 118 -31.86 6.93 -9.69
CA HIS A 118 -33.29 6.91 -9.98
C HIS A 118 -33.59 7.43 -11.40
N GLU A 119 -34.39 6.68 -12.17
CA GLU A 119 -34.86 7.11 -13.48
C GLU A 119 -35.93 8.20 -13.32
N ILE A 120 -35.73 9.36 -13.96
CA ILE A 120 -36.62 10.52 -13.82
C ILE A 120 -37.76 10.50 -14.85
N PHE A 121 -37.46 10.06 -16.06
CA PHE A 121 -38.43 9.97 -17.15
C PHE A 121 -38.64 8.52 -17.58
N ASP A 122 -39.84 8.22 -18.08
CA ASP A 122 -40.16 6.95 -18.70
C ASP A 122 -39.64 6.86 -20.15
N TYR A 123 -39.93 5.76 -20.84
CA TYR A 123 -39.52 5.54 -22.23
C TYR A 123 -40.16 6.51 -23.24
N ASN A 124 -41.25 7.19 -22.85
CA ASN A 124 -41.93 8.21 -23.66
C ASN A 124 -41.47 9.63 -23.31
N GLY A 125 -40.51 9.81 -22.40
CA GLY A 125 -40.11 11.13 -21.90
C GLY A 125 -41.15 11.76 -20.98
N GLN A 126 -42.06 10.99 -20.38
CA GLN A 126 -42.95 11.49 -19.34
C GLN A 126 -42.24 11.43 -17.98
N LEU A 127 -42.40 12.48 -17.16
CA LEU A 127 -41.90 12.47 -15.79
C LEU A 127 -42.52 11.27 -15.05
N LEU A 128 -41.73 10.63 -14.19
CA LEU A 128 -42.15 9.54 -13.31
C LEU A 128 -42.45 10.07 -11.89
N PRO A 129 -43.60 10.73 -11.62
CA PRO A 129 -43.90 11.24 -10.30
C PRO A 129 -44.16 10.11 -9.30
N GLY A 130 -43.79 10.31 -8.04
CA GLY A 130 -44.09 9.37 -6.97
C GLY A 130 -43.24 9.52 -5.72
N LYS A 131 -43.54 8.66 -4.74
CA LYS A 131 -42.78 8.43 -3.50
C LYS A 131 -41.86 7.23 -3.73
N TYR A 132 -40.55 7.42 -3.65
CA TYR A 132 -39.57 6.39 -3.99
C TYR A 132 -38.65 6.06 -2.81
N ARG A 133 -38.50 4.77 -2.54
CA ARG A 133 -37.50 4.23 -1.62
C ARG A 133 -36.32 3.77 -2.45
N LEU A 134 -35.19 4.46 -2.32
CA LEU A 134 -33.96 4.23 -3.09
C LEU A 134 -32.91 3.54 -2.21
N PRO A 135 -32.65 2.23 -2.40
CA PRO A 135 -31.61 1.49 -1.67
C PRO A 135 -30.21 2.01 -1.96
N PHE A 136 -29.30 1.83 -1.00
CA PHE A 136 -27.91 2.26 -1.14
C PHE A 136 -27.01 1.14 -1.66
N TYR A 137 -26.00 1.53 -2.44
CA TYR A 137 -24.96 0.68 -2.98
C TYR A 137 -23.59 1.12 -2.47
N SER A 138 -22.64 0.16 -2.44
CA SER A 138 -21.25 0.45 -2.10
C SER A 138 -20.63 1.38 -3.14
N LYS A 139 -19.82 2.34 -2.67
CA LYS A 139 -18.97 3.18 -3.54
C LYS A 139 -17.95 2.39 -4.38
N GLU A 140 -17.75 1.12 -4.06
CA GLU A 140 -16.85 0.23 -4.81
C GLU A 140 -17.49 -0.30 -6.10
N TYR A 141 -18.81 -0.19 -6.26
CA TYR A 141 -19.51 -0.62 -7.46
C TYR A 141 -19.62 0.52 -8.48
N ASP A 142 -19.40 0.19 -9.76
CA ASP A 142 -19.73 1.07 -10.88
C ASP A 142 -21.26 1.26 -10.97
N PRO A 143 -21.78 2.50 -10.89
CA PRO A 143 -23.21 2.76 -10.97
C PRO A 143 -23.88 2.26 -12.25
N ASN A 144 -23.15 2.18 -13.36
CA ASN A 144 -23.71 1.71 -14.64
C ASN A 144 -24.12 0.23 -14.58
N LEU A 145 -23.48 -0.58 -13.73
CA LEU A 145 -23.83 -2.00 -13.55
C LEU A 145 -25.24 -2.22 -13.01
N LEU A 146 -25.81 -1.23 -12.31
CA LEU A 146 -27.18 -1.30 -11.81
C LEU A 146 -28.20 -1.49 -12.95
N PHE A 147 -27.98 -0.84 -14.09
CA PHE A 147 -28.87 -0.92 -15.25
C PHE A 147 -28.65 -2.16 -16.11
N GLN A 148 -27.60 -2.95 -15.85
CA GLN A 148 -27.28 -4.14 -16.63
C GLN A 148 -27.65 -5.39 -15.83
N ASP A 149 -27.00 -5.55 -14.67
CA ASP A 149 -26.95 -6.81 -13.93
C ASP A 149 -27.67 -6.75 -12.58
N GLY A 150 -28.04 -5.55 -12.12
CA GLY A 150 -28.49 -5.34 -10.74
C GLY A 150 -27.34 -5.46 -9.74
N LEU A 151 -27.49 -4.86 -8.56
CA LEU A 151 -26.44 -4.81 -7.55
C LEU A 151 -26.96 -5.21 -6.16
N PRO A 152 -26.12 -5.83 -5.32
CA PRO A 152 -26.48 -6.05 -3.93
C PRO A 152 -26.49 -4.71 -3.17
N TYR A 153 -27.56 -4.49 -2.40
CA TYR A 153 -27.66 -3.34 -1.50
C TYR A 153 -26.60 -3.45 -0.42
N LEU A 154 -26.02 -2.30 -0.03
CA LEU A 154 -25.01 -2.21 1.03
C LEU A 154 -25.60 -2.64 2.40
N SER A 155 -26.86 -2.31 2.63
CA SER A 155 -27.57 -2.50 3.89
C SER A 155 -29.08 -2.34 3.68
N ASN A 156 -29.85 -2.31 4.77
CA ASN A 156 -31.26 -1.89 4.73
C ASN A 156 -31.42 -0.36 4.60
N SER A 157 -30.33 0.41 4.53
CA SER A 157 -30.35 1.86 4.36
C SER A 157 -30.95 2.23 3.01
N ALA A 158 -31.81 3.24 3.04
CA ALA A 158 -32.46 3.76 1.85
C ALA A 158 -32.77 5.24 2.03
N LEU A 159 -32.74 5.96 0.91
CA LEU A 159 -33.23 7.32 0.80
C LEU A 159 -34.72 7.28 0.42
N PHE A 160 -35.52 8.08 1.09
CA PHE A 160 -36.92 8.30 0.81
C PHE A 160 -37.08 9.66 0.14
N ILE A 161 -37.48 9.66 -1.13
CA ILE A 161 -37.70 10.88 -1.91
C ILE A 161 -39.08 10.96 -2.51
N ARG A 162 -39.48 12.18 -2.85
CA ARG A 162 -40.57 12.43 -3.80
C ARG A 162 -40.05 13.11 -5.06
N VAL A 163 -40.53 12.64 -6.20
CA VAL A 163 -40.38 13.30 -7.49
C VAL A 163 -41.76 13.75 -7.93
N CYS A 164 -41.94 15.01 -8.28
CA CYS A 164 -43.24 15.54 -8.70
C CYS A 164 -43.11 16.81 -9.53
N LEU A 165 -44.22 17.25 -10.12
CA LEU A 165 -44.31 18.58 -10.71
C LEU A 165 -44.43 19.62 -9.58
N PRO A 166 -43.93 20.85 -9.79
CA PRO A 166 -44.21 21.95 -8.87
C PRO A 166 -45.73 22.12 -8.67
N LEU A 167 -46.16 22.40 -7.43
CA LEU A 167 -47.58 22.56 -7.09
C LEU A 167 -48.44 21.30 -7.25
N ASP A 168 -47.85 20.11 -7.35
CA ASP A 168 -48.61 18.85 -7.29
C ASP A 168 -49.36 18.75 -5.95
N PRO A 169 -50.70 18.69 -5.94
CA PRO A 169 -51.49 18.80 -4.72
C PRO A 169 -51.37 17.58 -3.79
N TYR A 170 -50.70 16.51 -4.23
CA TYR A 170 -50.51 15.28 -3.46
C TYR A 170 -49.04 15.07 -3.09
N LEU A 171 -48.12 15.39 -3.99
CA LEU A 171 -46.69 15.11 -3.82
C LEU A 171 -45.91 16.34 -3.34
N ASP A 172 -46.30 17.56 -3.72
CA ASP A 172 -45.75 18.81 -3.20
C ASP A 172 -46.50 19.31 -1.97
N VAL A 173 -46.72 18.41 -1.01
CA VAL A 173 -47.35 18.76 0.26
C VAL A 173 -46.31 18.68 1.37
N ASP A 174 -46.27 19.71 2.21
CA ASP A 174 -45.51 19.72 3.46
C ASP A 174 -46.26 18.89 4.51
N SER A 175 -46.33 17.57 4.28
CA SER A 175 -46.94 16.65 5.23
C SER A 175 -46.01 16.43 6.42
N ALA A 176 -46.55 16.59 7.64
CA ALA A 176 -45.85 16.23 8.87
C ALA A 176 -45.75 14.71 9.07
N VAL A 177 -46.61 13.94 8.39
CA VAL A 177 -46.66 12.49 8.52
C VAL A 177 -46.33 11.86 7.17
N LEU A 178 -45.22 11.12 7.14
CA LEU A 178 -44.78 10.36 5.97
C LEU A 178 -44.70 8.89 6.38
N LEU A 179 -45.40 8.02 5.64
CA LEU A 179 -45.47 6.61 5.96
C LEU A 179 -44.56 5.82 5.01
N GLN A 180 -43.67 5.00 5.57
CA GLN A 180 -42.67 4.26 4.82
C GLN A 180 -43.27 3.33 3.74
N ASN A 181 -44.44 2.76 4.01
CA ASN A 181 -45.15 1.85 3.10
C ASN A 181 -45.71 2.54 1.85
N GLU A 182 -45.77 3.87 1.81
CA GLU A 182 -46.19 4.63 0.64
C GLU A 182 -45.06 4.77 -0.41
N TYR A 183 -43.83 4.43 -0.04
CA TYR A 183 -42.66 4.59 -0.90
C TYR A 183 -42.36 3.28 -1.63
N LYS A 184 -42.42 3.32 -2.97
CA LYS A 184 -42.12 2.17 -3.83
C LYS A 184 -40.64 2.10 -4.18
N ILE A 185 -40.11 0.89 -4.30
CA ILE A 185 -38.74 0.68 -4.82
C ILE A 185 -38.80 0.71 -6.35
N PRO A 186 -38.02 1.55 -7.04
CA PRO A 186 -38.04 1.58 -8.49
C PRO A 186 -37.61 0.23 -9.12
N PRO A 187 -38.14 -0.13 -10.31
CA PRO A 187 -37.84 -1.41 -10.95
C PRO A 187 -36.34 -1.69 -11.17
N CYS A 188 -35.52 -0.67 -11.43
CA CYS A 188 -34.08 -0.83 -11.62
C CYS A 188 -33.37 -1.44 -10.40
N HIS A 189 -33.87 -1.22 -9.18
CA HIS A 189 -33.29 -1.81 -7.97
C HIS A 189 -33.80 -3.24 -7.71
N LEU A 190 -34.93 -3.63 -8.27
CA LEU A 190 -35.56 -4.94 -8.05
C LEU A 190 -34.95 -6.07 -8.91
N ARG A 191 -33.98 -5.76 -9.76
CA ARG A 191 -33.32 -6.74 -10.63
C ARG A 191 -32.61 -7.81 -9.82
N GLN A 192 -32.56 -9.03 -10.38
CA GLN A 192 -31.94 -10.16 -9.72
C GLN A 192 -30.47 -9.86 -9.48
N LYS A 193 -30.08 -9.84 -8.20
CA LYS A 193 -28.71 -9.52 -7.78
C LYS A 193 -27.79 -10.61 -8.32
N LYS A 194 -26.96 -10.30 -9.33
CA LYS A 194 -25.77 -11.10 -9.56
C LYS A 194 -24.92 -11.00 -8.31
N VAL A 195 -24.49 -12.15 -7.80
CA VAL A 195 -23.39 -12.18 -6.82
C VAL A 195 -22.16 -11.74 -7.61
N ILE A 196 -21.96 -10.43 -7.68
CA ILE A 196 -20.69 -9.88 -8.12
C ILE A 196 -19.74 -10.29 -7.02
N ASN A 197 -18.92 -11.31 -7.30
CA ASN A 197 -17.80 -11.62 -6.45
C ASN A 197 -16.94 -10.36 -6.45
N LEU A 198 -16.99 -9.56 -5.37
CA LEU A 198 -16.07 -8.45 -5.12
C LEU A 198 -14.59 -8.91 -5.22
N MET A 199 -14.33 -10.23 -5.25
CA MET A 199 -13.05 -10.82 -5.66
C MET A 199 -12.59 -10.44 -7.08
N GLU A 200 -13.47 -10.08 -8.02
CA GLU A 200 -13.05 -9.57 -9.34
C GLU A 200 -12.33 -8.21 -9.23
N ASN A 201 -12.67 -7.40 -8.22
CA ASN A 201 -11.86 -6.21 -7.89
C ASN A 201 -10.55 -6.57 -7.15
N LYS A 202 -10.48 -7.69 -6.40
CA LYS A 202 -9.20 -8.23 -5.91
C LYS A 202 -8.29 -8.68 -7.06
N LEU A 203 -8.86 -9.27 -8.11
CA LEU A 203 -8.16 -9.67 -9.34
C LEU A 203 -7.55 -8.46 -10.08
N ASN A 204 -8.04 -7.25 -9.87
CA ASN A 204 -7.44 -6.05 -10.48
C ASN A 204 -6.18 -5.55 -9.76
N ILE A 205 -5.93 -5.92 -8.50
CA ILE A 205 -4.69 -5.53 -7.82
C ILE A 205 -3.48 -6.33 -8.32
N GLU A 206 -3.68 -7.57 -8.79
CA GLU A 206 -2.62 -8.34 -9.48
C GLU A 206 -2.16 -7.67 -10.78
N LYS A 207 -2.93 -6.71 -11.31
CA LYS A 207 -2.60 -5.93 -12.51
C LYS A 207 -1.80 -4.67 -12.21
N VAL A 208 -1.56 -4.34 -10.93
CA VAL A 208 -0.66 -3.24 -10.58
C VAL A 208 0.76 -3.74 -10.72
N CYS A 209 1.43 -3.25 -11.75
CA CYS A 209 2.76 -3.67 -12.14
C CYS A 209 3.68 -2.45 -12.24
N PHE A 210 5.00 -2.68 -12.22
CA PHE A 210 5.93 -1.67 -12.70
C PHE A 210 6.49 -2.11 -14.05
N PHE A 211 6.64 -1.17 -14.98
CA PHE A 211 7.31 -1.36 -16.24
C PHE A 211 8.77 -0.96 -16.09
N TYR A 212 9.64 -1.78 -16.65
CA TYR A 212 11.07 -1.51 -16.71
C TYR A 212 11.57 -1.80 -18.11
N SER A 213 12.20 -0.83 -18.75
CA SER A 213 12.81 -0.96 -20.08
C SER A 213 14.26 -0.55 -20.06
N ILE A 214 15.08 -1.27 -20.84
CA ILE A 214 16.50 -0.95 -21.06
C ILE A 214 16.70 -0.51 -22.50
N LEU A 215 17.26 0.68 -22.65
CA LEU A 215 17.54 1.35 -23.91
C LEU A 215 19.05 1.43 -24.13
N VAL A 216 19.46 1.39 -25.40
CA VAL A 216 20.85 1.65 -25.82
C VAL A 216 20.84 2.81 -26.77
N ASN A 217 21.60 3.85 -26.46
CA ASN A 217 21.82 4.90 -27.42
C ASN A 217 22.76 4.40 -28.52
N THR A 218 22.23 4.11 -29.70
CA THR A 218 23.05 3.85 -30.89
C THR A 218 22.89 5.00 -31.87
N ASN A 219 23.97 5.76 -32.08
CA ASN A 219 24.01 6.87 -33.04
C ASN A 219 22.96 7.97 -32.82
N GLY A 220 22.60 8.26 -31.56
CA GLY A 220 21.62 9.31 -31.23
C GLY A 220 20.16 8.86 -31.29
N SER A 221 19.90 7.56 -31.45
CA SER A 221 18.59 6.95 -31.27
C SER A 221 18.62 5.89 -30.17
N ASP A 222 17.63 5.92 -29.29
CA ASP A 222 17.47 4.95 -28.22
C ASP A 222 16.82 3.67 -28.75
N ASP A 223 17.59 2.57 -28.74
CA ASP A 223 17.16 1.25 -29.17
C ASP A 223 16.78 0.39 -27.96
N LEU A 224 15.53 -0.10 -27.91
CA LEU A 224 15.06 -1.00 -26.87
C LEU A 224 15.74 -2.38 -26.96
N ILE A 225 16.53 -2.72 -25.93
CA ILE A 225 17.16 -4.04 -25.77
C ILE A 225 16.14 -5.06 -25.25
N GLY A 226 15.34 -4.63 -24.26
CA GLY A 226 14.37 -5.48 -23.61
C GLY A 226 13.67 -4.82 -22.44
N TRP A 227 12.62 -5.47 -21.96
CA TRP A 227 11.70 -4.90 -20.97
C TRP A 227 11.06 -5.97 -20.08
N ILE A 228 10.58 -5.60 -18.89
CA ILE A 228 9.82 -6.48 -17.98
C ILE A 228 8.65 -5.74 -17.35
N ILE A 229 7.64 -6.51 -16.92
CA ILE A 229 6.48 -6.01 -16.18
C ILE A 229 6.14 -6.99 -15.07
N PRO A 230 6.83 -6.92 -13.93
CA PRO A 230 6.48 -7.74 -12.79
C PRO A 230 5.30 -7.15 -11.98
N PRO A 231 4.44 -8.00 -11.42
CA PRO A 231 3.36 -7.57 -10.54
C PRO A 231 3.94 -7.14 -9.19
N ILE A 232 3.44 -6.01 -8.67
CA ILE A 232 3.83 -5.46 -7.36
C ILE A 232 3.15 -6.26 -6.23
N PHE A 233 1.96 -6.79 -6.48
CA PHE A 233 1.18 -7.55 -5.51
C PHE A 233 0.97 -8.99 -5.98
N LYS A 234 0.76 -9.89 -5.04
CA LYS A 234 0.35 -11.28 -5.30
C LYS A 234 -0.74 -11.69 -4.32
N ILE A 235 -1.61 -12.60 -4.74
CA ILE A 235 -2.58 -13.23 -3.85
C ILE A 235 -1.90 -14.41 -3.12
N SER A 236 -1.86 -14.35 -1.79
CA SER A 236 -1.45 -15.46 -0.92
C SER A 236 -2.62 -16.41 -0.70
N GLY A 237 -2.36 -17.69 -0.35
CA GLY A 237 -3.33 -18.81 -0.30
C GLY A 237 -4.60 -18.66 0.56
N ASN A 238 -4.78 -17.52 1.23
CA ASN A 238 -6.00 -17.13 1.96
C ASN A 238 -6.73 -15.94 1.30
N ASP A 239 -6.59 -15.77 -0.01
CA ASP A 239 -7.06 -14.59 -0.77
C ASP A 239 -6.58 -13.25 -0.20
N LYS A 240 -5.46 -13.26 0.53
CA LYS A 240 -4.84 -12.06 1.10
C LYS A 240 -3.90 -11.47 0.06
N ILE A 241 -4.13 -10.21 -0.28
CA ILE A 241 -3.23 -9.44 -1.14
C ILE A 241 -2.00 -9.10 -0.31
N VAL A 242 -0.84 -9.53 -0.78
CA VAL A 242 0.46 -9.21 -0.17
C VAL A 242 1.36 -8.57 -1.22
N VAL A 243 2.26 -7.69 -0.78
CA VAL A 243 3.32 -7.18 -1.66
C VAL A 243 4.17 -8.37 -2.10
N ASN A 244 4.53 -8.40 -3.38
CA ASN A 244 5.41 -9.41 -3.94
C ASN A 244 6.87 -9.14 -3.54
N SER A 245 7.13 -9.07 -2.24
CA SER A 245 8.43 -8.69 -1.69
C SER A 245 9.51 -9.77 -1.87
N GLY A 246 10.77 -9.32 -1.85
CA GLY A 246 11.96 -10.15 -2.01
C GLY A 246 12.70 -9.90 -3.31
N ILE A 247 13.78 -10.66 -3.49
CA ILE A 247 14.68 -10.60 -4.65
C ILE A 247 14.09 -11.46 -5.78
N HIS A 248 14.01 -10.87 -6.97
CA HIS A 248 13.50 -11.47 -8.19
C HIS A 248 14.56 -11.41 -9.27
N THR A 249 14.70 -12.49 -10.04
CA THR A 249 15.55 -12.53 -11.24
C THR A 249 14.72 -13.00 -12.43
N ILE A 250 14.62 -12.15 -13.46
CA ILE A 250 13.79 -12.39 -14.64
C ILE A 250 14.59 -12.10 -15.91
N ASN A 251 14.37 -12.90 -16.97
CA ASN A 251 14.85 -12.57 -18.31
C ASN A 251 13.99 -11.46 -18.91
N LEU A 252 14.61 -10.48 -19.59
CA LEU A 252 13.88 -9.44 -20.30
C LEU A 252 13.06 -10.02 -21.46
N TYR A 253 11.99 -9.36 -21.85
CA TYR A 253 11.26 -9.64 -23.08
C TYR A 253 11.94 -8.97 -24.27
N LYS A 254 11.90 -9.64 -25.44
CA LYS A 254 12.39 -9.07 -26.71
C LYS A 254 11.48 -7.92 -27.17
N LYS A 255 12.01 -7.07 -28.06
CA LYS A 255 11.23 -6.06 -28.79
C LYS A 255 10.19 -6.70 -29.73
N PRO A 256 9.08 -6.01 -30.05
CA PRO A 256 8.70 -4.69 -29.53
C PRO A 256 8.16 -4.75 -28.10
N ALA A 257 8.25 -3.64 -27.36
CA ALA A 257 7.42 -3.47 -26.17
C ALA A 257 5.96 -3.45 -26.61
N GLN A 258 5.15 -4.36 -26.06
CA GLN A 258 3.71 -4.38 -26.29
C GLN A 258 3.03 -3.50 -25.22
N LYS A 259 1.78 -3.08 -25.47
CA LYS A 259 0.94 -2.39 -24.48
C LYS A 259 0.08 -3.41 -23.71
N PRO A 260 -0.25 -3.16 -22.43
CA PRO A 260 -1.26 -3.96 -21.74
C PRO A 260 -2.62 -3.86 -22.46
N PRO A 261 -3.48 -4.90 -22.40
CA PRO A 261 -3.30 -6.18 -21.73
C PRO A 261 -2.42 -7.15 -22.54
N PHE A 262 -1.48 -7.81 -21.87
CA PHE A 262 -0.49 -8.69 -22.49
C PHE A 262 -1.03 -10.10 -22.71
N LEU A 263 -1.78 -10.30 -23.79
CA LEU A 263 -2.46 -11.57 -24.06
C LEU A 263 -1.56 -12.65 -24.70
N GLU A 264 -0.34 -12.28 -25.13
CA GLU A 264 0.53 -13.17 -25.90
C GLU A 264 1.74 -13.69 -25.10
N LYS A 265 2.14 -14.95 -25.40
CA LYS A 265 3.41 -15.52 -24.92
C LYS A 265 4.57 -14.75 -25.56
N LYS A 266 5.32 -14.01 -24.74
CA LYS A 266 6.45 -13.20 -25.20
C LYS A 266 7.74 -14.00 -25.26
N GLU A 267 8.50 -13.82 -26.34
CA GLU A 267 9.87 -14.33 -26.41
C GLU A 267 10.76 -13.56 -25.42
N LYS A 268 11.54 -14.32 -24.64
CA LYS A 268 12.51 -13.79 -23.69
C LYS A 268 13.87 -13.65 -24.35
N THR A 269 14.63 -12.63 -23.95
CA THR A 269 16.05 -12.51 -24.25
C THR A 269 16.86 -13.43 -23.31
N ASP A 270 18.16 -13.52 -23.55
CA ASP A 270 19.09 -14.16 -22.60
C ASP A 270 19.54 -13.20 -21.49
N ILE A 271 19.19 -11.92 -21.59
CA ILE A 271 19.58 -10.87 -20.64
C ILE A 271 18.69 -11.00 -19.40
N LYS A 272 19.33 -11.07 -18.23
CA LYS A 272 18.63 -11.18 -16.94
C LYS A 272 18.79 -9.89 -16.15
N ILE A 273 17.70 -9.50 -15.48
CA ILE A 273 17.70 -8.45 -14.47
C ILE A 273 17.36 -9.04 -13.11
N THR A 274 18.09 -8.60 -12.09
CA THR A 274 17.84 -8.91 -10.68
C THR A 274 17.40 -7.63 -9.95
N TYR A 275 16.27 -7.68 -9.28
CA TYR A 275 15.69 -6.57 -8.51
C TYR A 275 15.05 -7.06 -7.20
N GLU A 276 14.94 -6.21 -6.18
CA GLU A 276 14.21 -6.48 -4.94
C GLU A 276 13.07 -5.50 -4.75
N ILE A 277 11.93 -6.05 -4.30
CA ILE A 277 10.79 -5.25 -3.86
C ILE A 277 10.75 -5.29 -2.33
N ASN A 278 10.95 -4.13 -1.71
CA ASN A 278 10.93 -3.93 -0.27
C ASN A 278 9.74 -3.04 0.12
N PHE A 279 8.99 -3.47 1.14
CA PHE A 279 7.90 -2.68 1.72
C PHE A 279 8.32 -2.20 3.10
N GLN A 280 8.59 -0.91 3.23
CA GLN A 280 8.99 -0.28 4.49
C GLN A 280 7.75 0.40 5.11
N GLY A 281 7.40 0.06 6.35
CA GLY A 281 6.26 0.67 7.07
C GLY A 281 5.07 -0.26 7.35
N GLY A 282 5.24 -1.58 7.26
CA GLY A 282 4.30 -2.54 7.85
C GLY A 282 4.83 -2.95 9.23
N ASP A 283 4.03 -2.72 10.27
CA ASP A 283 4.33 -3.15 11.62
C ASP A 283 4.86 -4.59 11.69
N LYS A 284 5.95 -4.77 12.44
CA LYS A 284 6.46 -6.08 12.88
C LYS A 284 5.47 -6.86 13.77
N ILE A 285 4.23 -6.41 13.90
CA ILE A 285 3.23 -6.93 14.84
C ILE A 285 2.69 -8.30 14.40
N GLU A 286 2.48 -8.54 13.10
CA GLU A 286 1.91 -9.83 12.65
C GLU A 286 2.91 -11.01 12.68
N ALA A 287 4.23 -10.75 12.60
CA ALA A 287 5.23 -11.81 12.68
C ALA A 287 5.50 -12.28 14.13
N ASN A 288 5.21 -11.46 15.14
CA ASN A 288 5.43 -11.79 16.55
C ASN A 288 4.20 -12.41 17.24
N GLN A 289 2.97 -12.16 16.79
CA GLN A 289 1.77 -12.77 17.38
C GLN A 289 1.67 -14.28 17.12
N ASN A 290 2.18 -14.77 15.98
CA ASN A 290 2.22 -16.21 15.70
C ASN A 290 3.35 -16.98 16.43
N ARG A 291 4.30 -16.29 17.07
CA ARG A 291 5.33 -16.93 17.92
C ARG A 291 4.91 -17.07 19.39
N LEU A 292 3.96 -16.27 19.85
CA LEU A 292 3.49 -16.29 21.24
C LEU A 292 2.38 -17.33 21.51
N GLN A 293 1.79 -17.94 20.48
CA GLN A 293 0.73 -18.95 20.66
C GLN A 293 1.22 -20.41 20.64
N THR A 294 2.52 -20.68 20.42
CA THR A 294 3.06 -22.06 20.36
C THR A 294 3.74 -22.57 21.64
N ASN A 295 3.73 -21.81 22.74
CA ASN A 295 4.34 -22.23 24.02
C ASN A 295 3.32 -22.40 25.16
N ILE A 296 2.15 -23.00 24.90
CA ILE A 296 1.24 -23.45 25.97
C ILE A 296 0.76 -24.88 25.70
N VAL A 297 1.64 -25.85 25.98
CA VAL A 297 1.34 -27.21 26.49
C VAL A 297 2.65 -27.60 27.20
N THR A 298 2.79 -28.06 28.44
CA THR A 298 1.96 -28.80 29.37
C THR A 298 2.63 -28.61 30.74
N GLN A 299 1.93 -28.23 31.80
CA GLN A 299 2.40 -28.55 33.14
C GLN A 299 1.22 -28.92 34.04
N GLN A 300 1.43 -30.06 34.69
CA GLN A 300 0.45 -30.85 35.40
C GLN A 300 -0.07 -30.12 36.63
N ILE A 301 -1.36 -30.32 36.86
CA ILE A 301 -2.04 -30.04 38.11
C ILE A 301 -1.46 -30.98 39.16
N SER A 302 -0.83 -30.43 40.19
CA SER A 302 -0.79 -31.03 41.51
C SER A 302 -1.17 -29.98 42.53
N GLU A 303 -2.01 -30.43 43.45
CA GLU A 303 -2.71 -29.69 44.49
C GLU A 303 -1.78 -28.98 45.48
N ASP A 304 -2.42 -28.08 46.23
CA ASP A 304 -2.08 -27.59 47.55
C ASP A 304 -1.41 -26.21 47.74
N GLN A 305 -2.18 -25.41 48.50
CA GLN A 305 -1.84 -24.29 49.39
C GLN A 305 -2.04 -22.84 48.92
N ASN A 306 -3.05 -22.24 49.58
CA ASN A 306 -3.14 -20.85 50.04
C ASN A 306 -1.78 -20.15 50.19
N ILE A 307 -1.72 -18.88 49.80
CA ILE A 307 -1.55 -17.74 50.73
C ILE A 307 -1.63 -16.44 49.92
N ASP A 308 -2.43 -15.52 50.45
CA ASP A 308 -2.45 -14.09 50.15
C ASP A 308 -1.05 -13.50 50.08
N ASP A 309 -0.73 -12.75 49.03
CA ASP A 309 -0.03 -11.48 49.24
C ASP A 309 -0.20 -10.49 48.08
N LYS A 310 -0.62 -9.28 48.47
CA LYS A 310 -0.76 -8.11 47.62
C LYS A 310 0.61 -7.57 47.25
N ILE A 311 0.98 -7.66 45.97
CA ILE A 311 2.06 -6.83 45.41
C ILE A 311 1.44 -5.83 44.44
N GLN A 312 1.30 -4.59 44.91
CA GLN A 312 1.00 -3.42 44.08
C GLN A 312 2.29 -2.99 43.37
N ILE A 313 2.38 -3.23 42.06
CA ILE A 313 3.40 -2.62 41.20
C ILE A 313 2.78 -1.36 40.59
N LYS A 314 3.23 -0.19 41.06
CA LYS A 314 3.02 1.10 40.40
C LYS A 314 3.92 1.18 39.17
N LEU A 315 3.35 1.09 37.98
CA LEU A 315 3.99 1.55 36.75
C LEU A 315 3.80 3.07 36.66
N LYS A 316 4.92 3.78 36.55
CA LYS A 316 4.96 5.20 36.19
C LYS A 316 4.86 5.28 34.66
N ASP A 317 3.81 5.94 34.19
CA ASP A 317 3.67 6.37 32.80
C ASP A 317 4.65 7.51 32.51
N THR A 318 5.56 7.28 31.58
CA THR A 318 6.25 8.33 30.82
C THR A 318 6.02 8.01 29.35
N ASN A 319 4.89 8.50 28.82
CA ASN A 319 4.58 8.49 27.39
C ASN A 319 4.94 9.86 26.81
N GLU A 320 6.16 9.97 26.27
CA GLU A 320 6.42 10.84 25.13
C GLU A 320 6.29 9.97 23.87
N GLU A 321 5.08 9.90 23.31
CA GLU A 321 4.88 9.26 22.00
C GLU A 321 5.25 10.25 20.90
N GLN A 322 6.43 10.03 20.32
CA GLN A 322 6.80 10.61 19.03
C GLN A 322 5.84 10.07 17.95
N PHE A 323 5.16 10.99 17.27
CA PHE A 323 4.30 10.69 16.12
C PHE A 323 5.09 9.94 15.04
N LEU A 324 4.80 8.65 14.88
CA LEU A 324 5.21 7.89 13.69
C LEU A 324 4.40 8.38 12.50
N ASN A 325 5.11 8.89 11.50
CA ASN A 325 4.55 9.26 10.22
C ASN A 325 4.25 7.95 9.45
N ASP A 326 2.99 7.54 9.42
CA ASP A 326 2.47 6.28 8.83
C ASP A 326 2.55 6.20 7.29
N GLN A 327 3.53 6.86 6.69
CA GLN A 327 3.77 6.80 5.25
C GLN A 327 4.48 5.49 4.90
N LYS A 328 3.68 4.50 4.47
CA LYS A 328 4.16 3.26 3.89
C LYS A 328 4.92 3.55 2.60
N LYS A 329 6.18 3.11 2.51
CA LYS A 329 7.07 3.33 1.37
C LYS A 329 7.35 2.02 0.64
N LEU A 330 7.04 1.98 -0.65
CA LEU A 330 7.51 0.91 -1.55
C LEU A 330 8.90 1.30 -2.06
N VAL A 331 9.87 0.42 -1.90
CA VAL A 331 11.25 0.59 -2.39
C VAL A 331 11.53 -0.54 -3.37
N ILE A 332 11.93 -0.21 -4.59
CA ILE A 332 12.34 -1.19 -5.60
C ILE A 332 13.82 -0.93 -5.91
N GLU A 333 14.68 -1.90 -5.60
CA GLU A 333 16.13 -1.82 -5.79
C GLU A 333 16.55 -2.74 -6.94
N PHE A 334 17.43 -2.28 -7.83
CA PHE A 334 17.96 -3.07 -8.94
C PHE A 334 19.43 -3.38 -8.65
N TYR A 335 19.82 -4.66 -8.70
CA TYR A 335 21.17 -5.08 -8.31
C TYR A 335 22.07 -5.38 -9.50
N GLU A 336 21.54 -6.04 -10.53
CA GLU A 336 22.39 -6.67 -11.54
C GLU A 336 21.70 -6.81 -12.90
N LEU A 337 22.46 -6.55 -13.97
CA LEU A 337 22.12 -6.86 -15.36
C LEU A 337 23.21 -7.76 -15.95
N THR A 338 22.86 -8.98 -16.38
CA THR A 338 23.85 -9.95 -16.89
C THR A 338 23.72 -10.23 -18.39
N LYS A 339 24.84 -10.69 -19.00
CA LYS A 339 24.95 -11.08 -20.42
C LYS A 339 24.71 -9.94 -21.43
N TYR A 340 25.04 -8.72 -21.04
CA TYR A 340 25.03 -7.57 -21.93
C TYR A 340 26.45 -7.25 -22.42
N SER A 341 26.65 -7.14 -23.74
CA SER A 341 27.96 -6.94 -24.36
C SER A 341 27.99 -5.67 -25.23
N THR A 342 27.97 -4.49 -24.63
CA THR A 342 28.44 -3.29 -25.35
C THR A 342 29.46 -2.51 -24.54
N VAL A 343 30.26 -1.76 -25.28
CA VAL A 343 31.29 -0.86 -24.79
C VAL A 343 30.63 0.16 -23.84
N LYS A 344 31.26 0.36 -22.68
CA LYS A 344 30.87 1.30 -21.61
C LYS A 344 30.39 2.64 -22.18
N ASN A 345 29.09 2.97 -21.99
CA ASN A 345 28.52 4.29 -21.68
C ASN A 345 27.14 4.61 -22.30
N ASP A 346 26.52 3.71 -23.07
CA ASP A 346 25.30 4.05 -23.83
C ASP A 346 23.99 3.47 -23.25
N LEU A 347 23.97 3.06 -21.98
CA LEU A 347 22.77 2.46 -21.38
C LEU A 347 21.91 3.49 -20.66
N GLU A 348 20.65 3.59 -21.07
CA GLU A 348 19.60 4.33 -20.37
C GLU A 348 18.53 3.36 -19.86
N TYR A 349 17.96 3.64 -18.69
CA TYR A 349 16.86 2.84 -18.13
C TYR A 349 15.69 3.74 -17.74
N LYS A 350 14.48 3.21 -17.90
CA LYS A 350 13.25 3.90 -17.56
C LYS A 350 12.40 3.01 -16.66
N ILE A 351 11.99 3.54 -15.51
CA ILE A 351 11.09 2.87 -14.55
C ILE A 351 9.80 3.67 -14.51
N GLU A 352 8.68 3.02 -14.75
CA GLU A 352 7.37 3.63 -14.64
C GLU A 352 6.41 2.68 -13.94
N ILE A 353 5.56 3.20 -13.06
CA ILE A 353 4.56 2.41 -12.34
C ILE A 353 3.24 2.63 -13.05
N PHE A 354 2.53 1.55 -13.38
CA PHE A 354 1.24 1.64 -14.04
C PHE A 354 0.18 0.82 -13.34
N LYS A 355 -1.03 1.35 -13.32
CA LYS A 355 -2.25 0.56 -13.15
C LYS A 355 -2.80 0.24 -14.54
N ASP A 356 -3.36 -0.95 -14.73
CA ASP A 356 -4.10 -1.27 -15.97
C ASP A 356 -5.13 -0.14 -16.17
N ASN A 357 -4.92 0.65 -17.25
CA ASN A 357 -5.63 1.87 -17.71
C ASN A 357 -4.81 3.19 -17.73
N GLU A 358 -3.55 3.21 -17.27
CA GLU A 358 -2.64 4.36 -17.45
C GLU A 358 -1.96 4.35 -18.83
N ILE A 359 -1.53 5.54 -19.28
CA ILE A 359 -1.18 5.76 -20.67
C ILE A 359 0.25 6.26 -20.84
N LEU A 360 0.96 5.56 -21.74
CA LEU A 360 2.32 5.77 -22.15
C LEU A 360 2.40 6.35 -23.57
N THR A 361 3.14 7.43 -23.74
CA THR A 361 3.66 7.86 -25.04
C THR A 361 4.99 7.17 -25.31
N ASP A 362 5.16 6.64 -26.52
CA ASP A 362 6.42 6.07 -26.98
C ASP A 362 7.41 7.16 -27.40
N GLU A 363 8.63 6.76 -27.75
CA GLU A 363 9.66 7.62 -28.33
C GLU A 363 9.26 8.32 -29.65
N ASN A 364 8.09 7.99 -30.22
CA ASN A 364 7.56 8.54 -31.46
C ASN A 364 6.33 9.45 -31.25
N ASN A 365 6.04 9.87 -30.00
CA ASN A 365 4.93 10.77 -29.66
C ASN A 365 3.53 10.25 -30.02
N HIS A 366 3.34 8.92 -30.10
CA HIS A 366 1.99 8.37 -30.27
C HIS A 366 1.17 8.56 -28.97
N LYS A 367 0.20 9.49 -29.01
CA LYS A 367 -0.73 9.73 -27.91
C LYS A 367 -1.55 8.47 -27.62
N CYS A 368 -1.60 8.07 -26.37
CA CYS A 368 -2.82 7.49 -25.84
C CYS A 368 -3.43 8.56 -24.89
N ILE A 369 -4.71 8.44 -24.57
CA ILE A 369 -5.62 9.34 -23.82
C ILE A 369 -5.14 9.83 -22.41
N GLU A 370 -5.77 10.91 -21.92
CA GLU A 370 -5.39 11.86 -20.86
C GLU A 370 -6.13 11.64 -19.51
N GLN A 371 -5.46 11.66 -18.35
CA GLN A 371 -5.68 12.55 -17.16
C GLN A 371 -4.93 12.12 -15.87
N ASN A 372 -4.86 13.06 -14.91
CA ASN A 372 -3.79 13.30 -13.92
C ASN A 372 -3.85 12.50 -12.60
N GLU A 373 -2.69 12.04 -12.10
CA GLU A 373 -2.01 12.47 -10.86
C GLU A 373 -1.01 11.39 -10.38
N ILE A 374 0.22 11.42 -10.89
CA ILE A 374 1.39 10.83 -10.23
C ILE A 374 2.54 11.83 -10.36
N GLN A 375 3.00 12.39 -9.23
CA GLN A 375 4.25 13.14 -9.20
C GLN A 375 5.43 12.16 -9.29
N VAL A 376 6.07 12.12 -10.46
CA VAL A 376 7.40 11.53 -10.60
C VAL A 376 8.41 12.55 -10.09
N ILE A 377 9.03 12.27 -8.95
CA ILE A 377 10.19 13.04 -8.47
C ILE A 377 11.40 12.50 -9.22
N GLU A 378 11.75 13.17 -10.32
CA GLU A 378 12.98 12.93 -11.06
C GLU A 378 14.15 13.39 -10.18
N LYS A 379 14.82 12.44 -9.52
CA LYS A 379 16.08 12.74 -8.83
C LYS A 379 17.18 12.79 -9.89
N GLN A 380 17.88 13.92 -9.94
CA GLN A 380 19.13 14.07 -10.69
C GLN A 380 20.07 12.88 -10.45
N PRO A 381 20.95 12.53 -11.41
CA PRO A 381 21.92 11.46 -11.24
C PRO A 381 22.71 11.69 -9.94
N LEU A 382 22.41 10.85 -8.95
CA LEU A 382 23.14 10.81 -7.69
C LEU A 382 24.55 10.36 -8.02
N VAL A 383 25.49 11.31 -7.97
CA VAL A 383 26.91 10.99 -7.80
C VAL A 383 27.02 10.50 -6.37
N TRP A 384 26.99 9.17 -6.18
CA TRP A 384 27.19 8.55 -4.88
C TRP A 384 28.60 8.86 -4.40
N LYS A 385 28.71 9.72 -3.38
CA LYS A 385 29.83 9.62 -2.44
C LYS A 385 29.46 8.48 -1.51
N LEU A 386 30.19 7.37 -1.57
CA LEU A 386 30.06 6.29 -0.58
C LEU A 386 30.90 6.67 0.64
N ASP A 387 30.28 7.12 1.73
CA ASP A 387 30.94 7.23 3.04
C ASP A 387 30.88 5.87 3.76
N SER A 388 31.65 4.87 3.30
CA SER A 388 31.70 3.58 4.01
C SER A 388 32.75 3.58 5.13
N ARG A 389 32.49 2.82 6.20
CA ARG A 389 33.37 2.67 7.36
C ARG A 389 33.82 1.23 7.54
N LEU A 390 35.11 1.03 7.74
CA LEU A 390 35.69 -0.26 8.12
C LEU A 390 35.80 -0.33 9.64
N LEU A 391 35.35 -1.43 10.24
CA LEU A 391 35.54 -1.73 11.66
C LEU A 391 36.33 -3.03 11.79
N ILE A 392 37.45 -3.01 12.49
CA ILE A 392 38.28 -4.19 12.76
C ILE A 392 38.32 -4.40 14.26
N GLN A 393 38.04 -5.62 14.71
CA GLN A 393 38.04 -6.00 16.12
C GLN A 393 38.80 -7.30 16.32
N ILE A 394 39.45 -7.47 17.47
CA ILE A 394 39.96 -8.77 17.89
C ILE A 394 39.04 -9.33 18.97
N CYS A 395 38.60 -10.57 18.79
CA CYS A 395 37.67 -11.23 19.70
C CYS A 395 38.23 -12.55 20.24
N TYR A 396 37.88 -12.88 21.49
CA TYR A 396 38.11 -14.19 22.12
C TYR A 396 36.77 -14.72 22.63
N GLN A 397 36.37 -15.92 22.19
CA GLN A 397 35.07 -16.52 22.54
C GLN A 397 33.85 -15.60 22.28
N GLY A 398 33.95 -14.70 21.31
CA GLY A 398 32.88 -13.75 20.95
C GLY A 398 32.92 -12.42 21.71
N GLU A 399 33.84 -12.24 22.65
CA GLU A 399 34.05 -10.96 23.36
C GLU A 399 35.23 -10.19 22.76
N ILE A 400 35.12 -8.87 22.65
CA ILE A 400 36.22 -8.00 22.19
C ILE A 400 37.31 -7.98 23.26
N ILE A 401 38.54 -8.34 22.88
CA ILE A 401 39.66 -8.34 23.82
C ILE A 401 40.17 -6.93 24.09
N SER A 402 40.66 -6.71 25.30
CA SER A 402 41.45 -5.53 25.63
C SER A 402 42.94 -5.76 25.39
N ASP A 403 43.67 -4.70 25.08
CA ASP A 403 45.13 -4.69 25.04
C ASP A 403 45.74 -4.75 26.46
N ASP A 404 47.07 -4.72 26.54
CA ASP A 404 47.79 -4.74 27.83
C ASP A 404 47.55 -3.49 28.70
N GLN A 405 46.92 -2.43 28.16
CA GLN A 405 46.51 -1.22 28.87
C GLN A 405 45.04 -1.26 29.32
N GLY A 406 44.28 -2.29 28.90
CA GLY A 406 42.87 -2.46 29.23
C GLY A 406 41.91 -1.85 28.21
N GLU A 407 42.40 -1.24 27.12
CA GLU A 407 41.57 -0.65 26.07
C GLU A 407 41.08 -1.72 25.08
N LYS A 408 39.81 -1.66 24.68
CA LYS A 408 39.24 -2.60 23.70
C LYS A 408 39.94 -2.45 22.36
N ILE A 409 40.45 -3.56 21.81
CA ILE A 409 41.12 -3.58 20.51
C ILE A 409 40.06 -3.50 19.40
N SER A 410 39.68 -2.28 19.06
CA SER A 410 38.69 -1.94 18.04
C SER A 410 39.15 -0.74 17.24
N PHE A 411 39.25 -0.89 15.92
CA PHE A 411 39.74 0.15 15.02
C PHE A 411 38.68 0.51 13.99
N SER A 412 38.55 1.80 13.69
CA SER A 412 37.70 2.28 12.61
C SER A 412 38.52 2.99 11.55
N GLY A 413 38.31 2.62 10.30
CA GLY A 413 39.00 3.19 9.15
C GLY A 413 38.10 3.76 8.08
N ASN A 414 38.65 4.68 7.29
CA ASN A 414 38.02 5.32 6.16
C ASN A 414 38.54 4.71 4.84
N ILE A 415 37.67 4.67 3.83
CA ILE A 415 38.06 4.26 2.48
C ILE A 415 38.87 5.39 1.84
N VAL A 416 40.06 5.06 1.34
CA VAL A 416 40.98 6.03 0.71
C VAL A 416 40.72 6.13 -0.79
N ASN A 417 40.35 5.03 -1.43
CA ASN A 417 40.06 4.98 -2.85
C ASN A 417 38.92 3.99 -3.17
N ASN A 418 38.06 4.38 -4.10
CA ASN A 418 36.94 3.56 -4.57
C ASN A 418 37.03 3.45 -6.09
N VAL A 419 37.61 2.35 -6.57
CA VAL A 419 37.76 2.07 -8.00
C VAL A 419 36.85 0.94 -8.37
N LYS A 420 35.64 1.27 -8.83
CA LYS A 420 34.59 0.41 -9.42
C LYS A 420 34.24 -0.89 -8.67
N ASP A 421 35.20 -1.81 -8.53
CA ASP A 421 35.09 -3.13 -7.94
C ASP A 421 36.10 -3.36 -6.77
N GLN A 422 36.85 -2.33 -6.37
CA GLN A 422 37.86 -2.40 -5.31
C GLN A 422 37.74 -1.20 -4.35
N LEU A 423 37.69 -1.53 -3.04
CA LEU A 423 37.81 -0.56 -1.96
C LEU A 423 39.21 -0.66 -1.36
N GLU A 424 39.94 0.46 -1.35
CA GLU A 424 41.30 0.51 -0.80
C GLU A 424 41.29 1.21 0.57
N PHE A 425 41.87 0.52 1.55
CA PHE A 425 42.13 1.04 2.89
C PHE A 425 43.64 1.19 3.04
N ASN A 426 44.13 2.38 3.40
CA ASN A 426 45.55 2.60 3.65
C ASN A 426 45.78 2.82 5.14
N GLU A 427 45.48 1.80 5.93
CA GLU A 427 45.56 1.88 7.39
C GLU A 427 46.43 0.76 7.96
N GLN A 428 47.28 1.13 8.92
CA GLN A 428 48.13 0.22 9.68
C GLN A 428 47.82 0.43 11.17
N TYR A 429 47.50 -0.66 11.86
CA TYR A 429 47.23 -0.65 13.29
C TYR A 429 48.32 -1.41 14.03
N ASN A 430 48.95 -0.76 15.00
CA ASN A 430 49.91 -1.38 15.90
C ASN A 430 49.15 -1.82 17.16
N ILE A 431 49.24 -3.12 17.49
CA ILE A 431 48.51 -3.71 18.62
C ILE A 431 49.52 -4.20 19.63
N GLN A 432 49.52 -3.60 20.83
CA GLN A 432 50.34 -4.07 21.94
C GLN A 432 49.69 -5.31 22.54
N LEU A 433 50.14 -6.48 22.07
CA LEU A 433 49.65 -7.77 22.52
C LEU A 433 50.85 -8.67 22.88
N ASP A 434 51.09 -8.89 24.17
CA ASP A 434 52.10 -9.85 24.61
C ASP A 434 51.67 -11.29 24.27
N VAL A 435 52.13 -11.76 23.10
CA VAL A 435 51.85 -13.10 22.61
C VAL A 435 52.38 -14.18 23.55
N GLN A 436 53.50 -13.94 24.26
CA GLN A 436 54.06 -14.92 25.20
C GLN A 436 53.18 -15.04 26.44
N LYS A 437 52.72 -13.91 26.98
CA LYS A 437 51.75 -13.88 28.08
C LYS A 437 50.44 -14.57 27.71
N LEU A 438 49.94 -14.38 26.48
CA LEU A 438 48.77 -15.10 25.98
C LEU A 438 49.00 -16.61 25.86
N LYS A 439 50.18 -17.06 25.40
CA LYS A 439 50.51 -18.49 25.33
C LYS A 439 50.62 -19.13 26.72
N ASN A 440 51.10 -18.37 27.71
CA ASN A 440 51.31 -18.86 29.07
C ASN A 440 50.01 -18.89 29.90
N ASP A 441 48.98 -18.15 29.49
CA ASP A 441 47.65 -18.20 30.10
C ASP A 441 46.92 -19.50 29.68
N GLN A 442 47.16 -20.59 30.43
CA GLN A 442 46.56 -21.91 30.16
C GLN A 442 45.03 -21.93 30.13
N SER A 443 44.38 -20.88 30.66
CA SER A 443 42.92 -20.74 30.60
C SER A 443 42.42 -20.36 29.21
N LYS A 444 43.31 -19.85 28.34
CA LYS A 444 42.97 -19.39 27.00
C LYS A 444 43.58 -20.28 25.94
N LYS A 445 42.76 -20.73 24.99
CA LYS A 445 43.24 -21.47 23.81
C LYS A 445 43.55 -20.45 22.71
N PRO A 446 44.81 -20.28 22.27
CA PRO A 446 45.17 -19.31 21.22
C PRO A 446 44.37 -19.48 19.93
N ASP A 447 43.94 -20.70 19.61
CA ASP A 447 43.10 -20.96 18.43
C ASP A 447 41.67 -20.40 18.53
N GLN A 448 41.31 -19.76 19.65
CA GLN A 448 40.02 -19.09 19.85
C GLN A 448 40.09 -17.57 19.72
N TYR A 449 41.24 -17.04 19.29
CA TYR A 449 41.41 -15.62 18.96
C TYR A 449 41.12 -15.38 17.49
N PHE A 450 40.16 -14.50 17.24
CA PHE A 450 39.70 -14.17 15.90
C PHE A 450 39.85 -12.69 15.62
N LEU A 451 40.42 -12.37 14.46
CA LEU A 451 40.31 -11.05 13.86
C LEU A 451 38.96 -10.99 13.15
N VAL A 452 38.07 -10.12 13.60
CA VAL A 452 36.77 -9.88 12.99
C VAL A 452 36.85 -8.57 12.22
N VAL A 453 36.59 -8.64 10.91
CA VAL A 453 36.51 -7.47 10.05
C VAL A 453 35.07 -7.25 9.64
N ILE A 454 34.56 -6.05 9.83
CA ILE A 454 33.18 -5.67 9.58
C ILE A 454 33.18 -4.42 8.72
N LEU A 455 32.51 -4.49 7.57
CA LEU A 455 32.30 -3.36 6.67
C LEU A 455 30.88 -2.82 6.85
N TYR A 456 30.75 -1.52 7.08
CA TYR A 456 29.47 -0.82 7.15
C TYR A 456 29.31 0.12 5.94
N LEU A 457 28.12 0.10 5.35
CA LEU A 457 27.67 1.12 4.40
C LEU A 457 26.79 2.14 5.15
N GLU A 458 26.94 3.43 4.82
CA GLU A 458 26.23 4.62 5.35
C GLU A 458 24.91 4.36 6.10
N ASP A 459 24.76 4.96 7.29
CA ASP A 459 23.54 5.02 8.13
C ASP A 459 22.89 3.70 8.57
N ILE A 460 23.41 2.55 8.15
CA ILE A 460 22.87 1.26 8.56
C ILE A 460 23.63 0.78 9.80
N SER A 461 22.92 0.63 10.93
CA SER A 461 23.43 -0.01 12.16
C SER A 461 23.78 -1.49 12.00
N LYS A 462 23.77 -2.02 10.77
CA LYS A 462 23.96 -3.43 10.46
C LYS A 462 25.16 -3.61 9.53
N PRO A 463 25.96 -4.64 9.78
CA PRO A 463 27.12 -4.95 8.95
C PRO A 463 26.68 -5.34 7.53
N PHE A 464 27.33 -4.75 6.53
CA PHE A 464 27.09 -5.05 5.11
C PHE A 464 27.82 -6.33 4.69
N LEU A 465 29.12 -6.40 5.01
CA LEU A 465 29.96 -7.58 4.84
C LEU A 465 30.76 -7.78 6.12
N TRP A 466 31.08 -9.04 6.44
CA TRP A 466 31.98 -9.32 7.53
C TRP A 466 32.78 -10.59 7.27
N TYR A 467 33.87 -10.73 8.00
CA TYR A 467 34.76 -11.87 7.94
C TYR A 467 35.38 -12.08 9.31
N TYR A 468 35.79 -13.33 9.62
CA TYR A 468 36.56 -13.61 10.83
C TYR A 468 37.73 -14.55 10.48
N PHE A 469 38.90 -14.29 11.06
CA PHE A 469 40.15 -14.98 10.78
C PHE A 469 40.79 -15.47 12.06
N ASN A 470 41.11 -16.76 12.15
CA ASN A 470 41.92 -17.25 13.27
C ASN A 470 43.35 -16.74 13.14
N ILE A 471 43.76 -15.90 14.10
CA ILE A 471 45.05 -15.19 14.09
C ILE A 471 46.20 -16.14 14.48
N PHE A 472 45.89 -17.26 15.13
CA PHE A 472 46.88 -18.26 15.53
C PHE A 472 46.72 -19.57 14.75
N GLU A 473 47.82 -20.28 14.58
CA GLU A 473 47.86 -21.66 14.11
C GLU A 473 48.93 -22.42 14.88
N ASN A 474 48.54 -23.52 15.52
CA ASN A 474 49.46 -24.32 16.33
C ASN A 474 50.20 -23.46 17.37
N MET A 475 49.48 -22.60 18.09
CA MET A 475 50.02 -21.67 19.09
C MET A 475 50.96 -20.59 18.53
N ASN A 476 51.09 -20.41 17.21
CA ASN A 476 51.95 -19.39 16.61
C ASN A 476 51.11 -18.33 15.88
N LEU A 477 51.50 -17.07 16.00
CA LEU A 477 50.87 -15.98 15.26
C LEU A 477 51.06 -16.22 13.76
N LYS A 478 49.96 -16.24 13.01
CA LYS A 478 50.02 -16.29 11.55
C LYS A 478 50.61 -14.99 11.03
N GLN A 479 51.64 -15.11 10.18
CA GLN A 479 52.29 -13.97 9.54
C GLN A 479 52.21 -14.14 8.02
N GLY A 480 52.04 -13.04 7.30
CA GLY A 480 51.97 -13.04 5.84
C GLY A 480 50.83 -12.20 5.28
N LEU A 481 50.60 -12.38 3.98
CA LEU A 481 49.47 -11.80 3.25
C LEU A 481 48.33 -12.80 3.18
N PHE A 482 47.13 -12.34 3.50
CA PHE A 482 45.92 -13.15 3.52
C PHE A 482 44.90 -12.54 2.57
N LYS A 483 44.24 -13.40 1.79
CA LYS A 483 43.09 -13.06 0.97
C LYS A 483 41.94 -13.96 1.37
N GLN A 484 40.84 -13.37 1.81
CA GLN A 484 39.74 -14.10 2.43
C GLN A 484 38.39 -13.67 1.86
N GLN A 485 37.53 -14.64 1.61
CA GLN A 485 36.18 -14.40 1.11
C GLN A 485 35.30 -13.92 2.26
N MET A 486 34.56 -12.82 2.05
CA MET A 486 33.67 -12.27 3.07
C MET A 486 32.32 -13.00 3.09
N PHE A 487 31.52 -12.78 4.13
CA PHE A 487 30.16 -13.32 4.27
C PHE A 487 29.11 -12.24 3.98
N GLN A 488 27.96 -12.64 3.43
CA GLN A 488 26.79 -11.78 3.28
C GLN A 488 25.80 -12.00 4.43
N LYS A 489 25.08 -10.93 4.82
CA LYS A 489 23.98 -10.91 5.83
C LYS A 489 24.42 -10.84 7.30
N ASN A 490 23.40 -10.55 8.14
CA ASN A 490 23.48 -10.23 9.57
C ASN A 490 24.53 -11.08 10.30
N PHE A 491 25.44 -10.39 10.99
CA PHE A 491 26.39 -10.98 11.94
C PHE A 491 25.60 -11.70 13.04
N ILE A 492 25.46 -13.02 12.88
CA ILE A 492 24.96 -13.92 13.91
C ILE A 492 26.07 -14.94 14.10
N ILE A 493 26.53 -15.09 15.34
CA ILE A 493 27.53 -16.09 15.70
C ILE A 493 26.87 -17.47 15.57
N GLN A 494 26.87 -18.02 14.36
CA GLN A 494 26.49 -19.39 14.02
C GLN A 494 27.68 -20.10 13.38
N ASP A 495 27.60 -21.43 13.22
CA ASP A 495 28.64 -22.22 12.54
C ASP A 495 28.99 -21.57 11.19
N PRO A 496 30.23 -21.06 11.04
CA PRO A 496 30.66 -20.34 9.86
C PRO A 496 30.52 -21.11 8.55
N ASN A 497 30.52 -22.44 8.62
CA ASN A 497 30.35 -23.29 7.45
C ASN A 497 28.92 -23.23 6.87
N LEU A 498 27.97 -22.73 7.64
CA LEU A 498 26.57 -22.59 7.23
C LEU A 498 26.24 -21.19 6.70
N ILE A 499 27.19 -20.25 6.75
CA ILE A 499 26.96 -18.84 6.41
C ILE A 499 27.23 -18.64 4.91
N PRO A 500 26.29 -18.04 4.14
CA PRO A 500 26.51 -17.75 2.74
C PRO A 500 27.72 -16.83 2.54
N LYS A 501 28.67 -17.29 1.72
CA LYS A 501 29.83 -16.48 1.31
C LYS A 501 29.43 -15.46 0.24
N SER A 502 30.06 -14.28 0.27
CA SER A 502 29.93 -13.25 -0.76
C SER A 502 30.93 -13.49 -1.90
N ASP A 503 30.74 -12.86 -3.05
CA ASP A 503 31.75 -12.82 -4.11
C ASP A 503 32.89 -11.81 -3.83
N SER A 504 32.85 -11.14 -2.68
CA SER A 504 33.82 -10.13 -2.26
C SER A 504 34.95 -10.75 -1.45
N PHE A 505 36.15 -10.20 -1.60
CA PHE A 505 37.34 -10.61 -0.87
C PHE A 505 37.93 -9.45 -0.10
N ILE A 506 38.48 -9.73 1.08
CA ILE A 506 39.34 -8.82 1.82
C ILE A 506 40.79 -9.31 1.77
N GLU A 507 41.70 -8.38 1.50
CA GLU A 507 43.14 -8.62 1.52
C GLU A 507 43.77 -7.84 2.68
N PHE A 508 44.56 -8.52 3.52
CA PHE A 508 45.23 -7.91 4.68
C PHE A 508 46.56 -8.62 4.98
N SER A 509 47.43 -7.96 5.75
CA SER A 509 48.71 -8.54 6.16
C SER A 509 48.85 -8.53 7.68
N ILE A 510 49.37 -9.61 8.25
CA ILE A 510 49.76 -9.69 9.66
C ILE A 510 51.27 -9.86 9.71
N LYS A 511 51.93 -9.04 10.53
CA LYS A 511 53.38 -9.07 10.75
C LYS A 511 53.64 -8.95 12.25
N LEU A 512 54.66 -9.64 12.73
CA LEU A 512 55.16 -9.40 14.09
C LEU A 512 55.85 -8.03 14.10
N GLY A 513 55.45 -7.15 15.02
CA GLY A 513 56.22 -5.94 15.30
C GLY A 513 57.58 -6.32 15.88
N ILE A 514 58.64 -5.62 15.48
CA ILE A 514 59.92 -5.67 16.18
C ILE A 514 59.84 -4.58 17.24
N ASP A 515 60.11 -4.90 18.51
CA ASP A 515 60.02 -3.97 19.67
C ASP A 515 61.00 -2.77 19.62
N ASP A 516 61.61 -2.50 18.46
CA ASP A 516 62.53 -1.39 18.24
C ASP A 516 61.92 -0.37 17.27
N GLU A 517 60.83 0.30 17.69
CA GLU A 517 60.46 1.72 17.41
C GLU A 517 59.06 2.08 17.95
#